data_AF-A0A7Z9Q5K1-F1
#
_entry.id   AF-A0A7Z9Q5K1-F1
#
_cell.length_a   1.000
_cell.length_b   1.000
_cell.length_c   1.000
_cell.angle_alpha   90.00
_cell.angle_beta   90.00
_cell.angle_gamma   90.00
#
_symmetry.space_group_name_H-M   'P 1'
#
loop_
_entity.id
_entity.type
_entity.pdbx_description
1 polymer ?
#
loop_
_entity_poly.entity_id
_entity_poly.type
_entity_poly.pdbx_seq_one_letter_code
_entity_poly.pdbx_strand_id
1 'polypeptide(L)'
;MTVIFPRKLFVICFSFSLLQGEAQPDTSTAIKSPKKAALSALAFPGGGQLYNGKNFKAGLILAGEVLAIVNWHNNSKLYSSYDADNDNKYPLPKHRYLEKRNKYVWWIGFIYIYGLIDAIVDAHLHPFEDVMAEELGNNQNPVEKKKEDR
;
A
#
# COMPACT_ATOMS: atom_id res chain seq x y z
N MET A 1 0.83 -46.10 -5.07
CA MET A 1 -0.11 -45.05 -5.54
C MET A 1 -0.51 -44.24 -4.30
N THR A 2 -0.29 -42.94 -4.16
CA THR A 2 -0.08 -41.89 -5.16
C THR A 2 0.58 -40.71 -4.44
N VAL A 3 1.73 -40.25 -4.93
CA VAL A 3 2.47 -39.10 -4.42
C VAL A 3 1.83 -37.84 -4.99
N ILE A 4 1.11 -37.08 -4.17
CA ILE A 4 0.67 -35.73 -4.49
C ILE A 4 0.79 -34.96 -3.18
N PHE A 5 1.67 -33.96 -3.09
CA PHE A 5 1.39 -32.63 -2.52
C PHE A 5 2.58 -31.63 -2.37
N PRO A 6 3.74 -31.69 -3.07
CA PRO A 6 4.74 -30.63 -2.92
C PRO A 6 4.51 -29.39 -3.81
N ARG A 7 3.31 -29.22 -4.41
CA ARG A 7 3.03 -28.05 -5.29
C ARG A 7 2.28 -26.90 -4.62
N LYS A 8 1.64 -27.16 -3.48
CA LYS A 8 0.91 -26.12 -2.72
C LYS A 8 1.75 -25.47 -1.62
N LEU A 9 2.83 -26.12 -1.18
CA LEU A 9 3.73 -25.59 -0.15
C LEU A 9 4.71 -24.54 -0.71
N PHE A 10 5.08 -24.62 -1.99
CA PHE A 10 6.01 -23.66 -2.61
C PHE A 10 5.40 -22.26 -2.80
N VAL A 11 4.07 -22.13 -2.88
CA VAL A 11 3.39 -20.83 -3.05
C VAL A 11 3.26 -20.08 -1.72
N ILE A 12 3.31 -20.78 -0.58
CA ILE A 12 3.25 -20.17 0.76
C ILE A 12 4.61 -19.55 1.14
N CYS A 13 5.72 -20.07 0.61
CA CYS A 13 7.05 -19.50 0.86
C CYS A 13 7.31 -18.20 0.07
N PHE A 14 6.73 -18.04 -1.12
CA PHE A 14 6.96 -16.82 -1.93
C PHE A 14 6.22 -15.58 -1.39
N SER A 15 5.24 -15.76 -0.50
CA SER A 15 4.54 -14.67 0.18
C SER A 15 5.22 -14.25 1.49
N PHE A 16 5.98 -15.14 2.14
CA PHE A 16 6.69 -14.82 3.38
C PHE A 16 7.98 -14.02 3.16
N SER A 17 8.61 -14.16 1.98
CA SER A 17 9.78 -13.35 1.59
C SER A 17 9.46 -11.86 1.35
N LEU A 18 8.20 -11.51 1.12
CA LEU A 18 7.77 -10.10 1.00
C LEU A 18 7.54 -9.44 2.36
N LEU A 19 7.46 -10.21 3.46
CA LEU A 19 7.30 -9.68 4.81
C LEU A 19 8.63 -9.47 5.55
N GLN A 20 9.74 -10.00 5.06
CA GLN A 20 11.09 -9.81 5.63
C GLN A 20 11.84 -8.65 4.97
N GLY A 21 11.12 -7.60 4.56
CA GLY A 21 11.74 -6.31 4.33
C GLY A 21 12.12 -5.73 5.69
N GLU A 22 13.34 -6.04 6.16
CA GLU A 22 14.01 -5.28 7.22
C GLU A 22 13.79 -3.79 6.92
N ALA A 23 13.03 -3.11 7.78
CA ALA A 23 12.92 -1.66 7.73
C ALA A 23 14.31 -1.11 8.11
N GLN A 24 15.18 -0.95 7.11
CA GLN A 24 16.38 -0.15 7.28
C GLN A 24 15.92 1.23 7.72
N PRO A 25 16.41 1.77 8.85
CA PRO A 25 16.20 3.18 9.15
C PRO A 25 16.81 3.96 7.99
N ASP A 26 15.95 4.60 7.19
CA ASP A 26 16.35 5.38 6.03
C ASP A 26 17.31 6.47 6.48
N THR A 27 18.60 6.17 6.44
CA THR A 27 19.71 7.11 6.69
C THR A 27 19.98 7.94 5.42
N SER A 28 19.10 7.86 4.42
CA SER A 28 19.12 8.72 3.24
C SER A 28 18.44 10.04 3.57
N THR A 29 19.23 10.97 4.10
CA THR A 29 18.92 12.38 4.42
C THR A 29 18.57 13.25 3.20
N ALA A 30 18.06 12.65 2.13
CA ALA A 30 17.65 13.37 0.93
C ALA A 30 16.20 13.82 1.07
N ILE A 31 16.01 15.12 1.32
CA ILE A 31 14.72 15.81 1.36
C ILE A 31 13.83 15.33 0.20
N LYS A 32 12.70 14.72 0.54
CA LYS A 32 11.72 14.22 -0.43
C LYS A 32 10.94 15.38 -1.03
N SER A 33 10.68 15.32 -2.34
CA SER A 33 9.91 16.34 -3.03
C SER A 33 8.43 15.93 -3.15
N PRO A 34 7.48 16.74 -2.64
CA PRO A 34 6.06 16.45 -2.79
C PRO A 34 5.59 16.31 -4.23
N LYS A 35 6.21 17.05 -5.16
CA LYS A 35 5.89 16.95 -6.60
C LYS A 35 6.28 15.59 -7.17
N LYS A 36 7.42 15.04 -6.74
CA LYS A 36 7.88 13.70 -7.18
C LYS A 36 7.04 12.60 -6.53
N ALA A 37 6.65 12.77 -5.27
CA ALA A 37 5.73 11.86 -4.59
C ALA A 37 4.36 11.82 -5.30
N ALA A 38 3.81 12.99 -5.63
CA ALA A 38 2.56 13.12 -6.38
C ALA A 38 2.66 12.43 -7.75
N LEU A 39 3.73 12.70 -8.52
CA LEU A 39 3.92 12.09 -9.84
C LEU A 39 4.03 10.56 -9.76
N SER A 40 4.74 10.05 -8.73
CA SER A 40 4.88 8.62 -8.50
C SER A 40 3.55 7.98 -8.08
N ALA A 41 2.77 8.63 -7.22
CA ALA A 41 1.44 8.18 -6.83
C ALA A 41 0.43 8.21 -7.99
N LEU A 42 0.57 9.19 -8.89
CA LEU A 42 -0.26 9.26 -10.10
C LEU A 42 0.05 8.10 -11.07
N ALA A 43 1.33 7.74 -11.20
CA ALA A 43 1.76 6.69 -12.12
C ALA A 43 1.17 5.33 -11.75
N PHE A 44 1.12 4.98 -10.46
CA PHE A 44 0.49 3.75 -9.99
C PHE A 44 0.08 3.85 -8.51
N PRO A 45 -1.00 3.14 -8.10
CA PRO A 45 -1.48 3.11 -6.73
C PRO A 45 -0.37 2.68 -5.76
N GLY A 46 -0.11 3.50 -4.73
CA GLY A 46 0.94 3.27 -3.74
C GLY A 46 2.34 3.75 -4.16
N GLY A 47 2.55 4.24 -5.38
CA GLY A 47 3.87 4.65 -5.88
C GLY A 47 4.48 5.84 -5.13
N GLY A 48 3.67 6.79 -4.67
CA GLY A 48 4.16 7.88 -3.84
C GLY A 48 4.65 7.42 -2.46
N GLN A 49 4.05 6.37 -1.91
CA GLN A 49 4.50 5.79 -0.64
C GLN A 49 5.84 5.04 -0.80
N LEU A 50 6.06 4.35 -1.92
CA LEU A 50 7.37 3.79 -2.24
C LEU A 50 8.44 4.87 -2.37
N TYR A 51 8.13 5.99 -3.03
CA TYR A 51 9.05 7.14 -3.14
C TYR A 51 9.44 7.70 -1.76
N ASN A 52 8.47 7.76 -0.84
CA ASN A 52 8.66 8.22 0.53
C ASN A 52 9.34 7.17 1.44
N GLY A 53 9.75 5.98 0.93
CA GLY A 53 10.35 4.91 1.75
C GLY A 53 9.35 4.10 2.58
N LYS A 54 8.06 4.45 2.53
CA LYS A 54 6.98 3.85 3.34
C LYS A 54 6.42 2.58 2.67
N ASN A 55 7.26 1.55 2.54
CA ASN A 55 6.98 0.30 1.82
C ASN A 55 5.73 -0.45 2.34
N PHE A 56 5.52 -0.49 3.66
CA PHE A 56 4.35 -1.14 4.23
C PHE A 56 3.04 -0.45 3.84
N LYS A 57 3.00 0.90 3.90
CA LYS A 57 1.85 1.69 3.45
C LYS A 57 1.58 1.47 1.96
N ALA A 58 2.64 1.50 1.15
CA ALA A 58 2.53 1.24 -0.29
C ALA A 58 1.92 -0.13 -0.57
N GLY A 59 2.39 -1.18 0.12
CA GLY A 59 1.85 -2.53 0.02
C GLY A 59 0.38 -2.61 0.40
N LEU A 60 -0.03 -1.93 1.47
CA LEU A 60 -1.42 -1.90 1.92
C LEU A 60 -2.34 -1.22 0.89
N ILE A 61 -1.94 -0.06 0.35
CA ILE A 61 -2.69 0.64 -0.70
C ILE A 61 -2.83 -0.24 -1.95
N LEU A 62 -1.72 -0.82 -2.40
CA LEU A 62 -1.71 -1.68 -3.59
C LEU A 62 -2.58 -2.92 -3.39
N ALA A 63 -2.51 -3.57 -2.23
CA ALA A 63 -3.35 -4.72 -1.90
C ALA A 63 -4.83 -4.35 -1.88
N GLY A 64 -5.19 -3.22 -1.26
CA GLY A 64 -6.56 -2.70 -1.27
C GLY A 64 -7.08 -2.46 -2.68
N GLU A 65 -6.27 -1.81 -3.52
CA GLU A 65 -6.62 -1.52 -4.91
C GLU A 65 -6.80 -2.79 -5.74
N VAL A 66 -5.87 -3.76 -5.65
CA VAL A 66 -5.98 -5.05 -6.34
C VAL A 66 -7.24 -5.80 -5.91
N LEU A 67 -7.56 -5.83 -4.61
CA LEU A 67 -8.78 -6.46 -4.11
C LEU A 67 -10.03 -5.77 -4.67
N ALA A 68 -10.06 -4.43 -4.71
CA ALA A 68 -11.17 -3.68 -5.26
C ALA A 68 -11.34 -3.95 -6.77
N ILE A 69 -10.25 -3.95 -7.55
CA ILE A 69 -10.24 -4.26 -8.98
C ILE A 69 -10.71 -5.69 -9.26
N VAL A 70 -10.19 -6.69 -8.53
CA VAL A 70 -10.58 -8.10 -8.69
C VAL A 70 -12.08 -8.27 -8.41
N ASN A 71 -12.58 -7.63 -7.35
CA ASN A 71 -14.00 -7.67 -7.03
C ASN A 71 -14.86 -6.96 -8.08
N TRP A 72 -14.44 -5.79 -8.57
CA TRP A 72 -15.11 -5.12 -9.68
C TRP A 72 -15.17 -6.02 -10.92
N HIS A 73 -14.03 -6.58 -11.32
CA HIS A 73 -13.91 -7.44 -12.50
C HIS A 73 -14.81 -8.68 -12.38
N ASN A 74 -14.78 -9.37 -11.24
CA ASN A 74 -15.61 -10.57 -11.02
C ASN A 74 -17.11 -10.23 -11.07
N ASN A 75 -17.54 -9.15 -10.43
CA ASN A 75 -18.95 -8.73 -10.47
C ASN A 75 -19.35 -8.20 -11.86
N SER A 76 -18.44 -7.57 -12.59
CA SER A 76 -18.66 -7.13 -13.97
C SER A 76 -18.88 -8.32 -14.90
N LYS A 77 -18.05 -9.37 -14.76
CA LYS A 77 -18.19 -10.63 -15.51
C LYS A 77 -19.48 -11.35 -15.19
N LEU A 78 -19.87 -11.42 -13.91
CA LEU A 78 -21.14 -12.04 -13.51
C LEU A 78 -22.33 -11.26 -14.04
N TYR A 79 -22.27 -9.93 -14.05
CA TYR A 79 -23.31 -9.08 -14.61
C TYR A 79 -23.45 -9.23 -16.14
N SER A 80 -22.33 -9.26 -16.87
CA SER A 80 -22.34 -9.32 -18.35
C SER A 80 -22.75 -10.69 -18.88
N SER A 81 -22.38 -11.76 -18.18
CA SER A 81 -22.72 -13.13 -18.55
C SER A 81 -24.00 -13.65 -17.88
N TYR A 82 -24.76 -12.78 -17.20
CA TYR A 82 -25.89 -13.18 -16.38
C TYR A 82 -26.94 -13.96 -17.18
N ASP A 83 -27.34 -15.10 -16.63
CA ASP A 83 -28.38 -15.99 -17.14
C ASP A 83 -29.39 -16.27 -16.03
N ALA A 84 -30.67 -15.98 -16.28
CA ALA A 84 -31.73 -16.09 -15.28
C ALA A 84 -32.11 -17.55 -14.98
N ASP A 85 -31.79 -18.48 -15.88
CA ASP A 85 -32.16 -19.89 -15.73
C ASP A 85 -31.08 -20.72 -15.02
N ASN A 86 -29.95 -20.10 -14.63
CA ASN A 86 -28.77 -20.77 -14.08
C ASN A 86 -28.45 -20.33 -12.64
N ASP A 87 -29.32 -20.69 -11.71
CA ASP A 87 -29.22 -20.31 -10.29
C ASP A 87 -27.94 -20.80 -9.60
N ASN A 88 -27.40 -21.96 -10.03
CA ASN A 88 -26.15 -22.50 -9.49
C ASN A 88 -24.95 -21.58 -9.75
N LYS A 89 -24.92 -20.92 -10.91
CA LYS A 89 -23.85 -20.00 -11.30
C LYS A 89 -24.12 -18.58 -10.80
N TYR A 90 -25.39 -18.19 -10.71
CA TYR A 90 -25.83 -16.85 -10.32
C TYR A 90 -26.74 -16.88 -9.08
N PRO A 91 -26.17 -17.08 -7.88
CA PRO A 91 -26.95 -17.13 -6.64
C PRO A 91 -27.60 -15.81 -6.22
N LEU A 92 -27.35 -14.72 -6.95
CA LEU A 92 -27.90 -13.39 -6.68
C LEU A 92 -28.60 -12.85 -7.92
N PRO A 93 -29.66 -12.03 -7.77
CA PRO A 93 -30.28 -11.35 -8.90
C PRO A 93 -29.31 -10.42 -9.64
N LYS A 94 -29.53 -10.23 -10.95
CA LYS A 94 -28.68 -9.39 -11.83
C LYS A 94 -28.37 -7.99 -11.26
N HIS A 95 -29.36 -7.32 -10.67
CA HIS A 95 -29.20 -5.97 -10.12
C HIS A 95 -28.16 -5.93 -8.97
N ARG A 96 -28.01 -7.00 -8.18
CA ARG A 96 -27.02 -7.07 -7.11
C ARG A 96 -25.59 -7.07 -7.65
N TYR A 97 -25.35 -7.71 -8.79
CA TYR A 97 -24.03 -7.68 -9.44
C TYR A 97 -23.72 -6.28 -10.01
N LEU A 98 -24.75 -5.56 -10.51
CA LEU A 98 -24.64 -4.17 -10.94
C LEU A 98 -24.26 -3.23 -9.78
N GLU A 99 -24.95 -3.35 -8.65
CA GLU A 99 -24.64 -2.60 -7.44
C GLU A 99 -23.22 -2.90 -6.94
N LYS A 100 -22.85 -4.19 -6.88
CA LYS A 100 -21.52 -4.59 -6.42
C LYS A 100 -20.42 -4.03 -7.31
N ARG A 101 -20.50 -4.17 -8.64
CA ARG A 101 -19.47 -3.61 -9.54
C ARG A 101 -19.38 -2.09 -9.39
N ASN A 102 -20.50 -1.38 -9.31
CA ASN A 102 -20.51 0.09 -9.15
C ASN A 102 -19.89 0.49 -7.81
N LYS A 103 -20.21 -0.24 -6.73
CA LYS A 103 -19.60 -0.05 -5.43
C LYS A 103 -18.08 -0.21 -5.49
N TYR A 104 -17.56 -1.23 -6.18
CA TYR A 104 -16.11 -1.42 -6.28
C TYR A 104 -15.41 -0.39 -7.16
N VAL A 105 -16.07 0.18 -8.19
CA VAL A 105 -15.55 1.34 -8.93
C VAL A 105 -15.32 2.53 -7.99
N TRP A 106 -16.28 2.79 -7.09
CA TRP A 106 -16.10 3.83 -6.07
C TRP A 106 -14.95 3.53 -5.12
N TRP A 107 -14.81 2.27 -4.66
CA TRP A 107 -13.69 1.88 -3.80
C TRP A 107 -12.33 2.06 -4.46
N ILE A 108 -12.18 1.69 -5.73
CA ILE A 108 -10.97 1.94 -6.54
C ILE A 108 -10.65 3.45 -6.52
N GLY A 109 -11.64 4.29 -6.84
CA GLY A 109 -11.45 5.75 -6.83
C GLY A 109 -11.03 6.30 -5.46
N PHE A 110 -11.68 5.86 -4.38
CA PHE A 110 -11.36 6.32 -3.03
C PHE A 110 -9.97 5.87 -2.57
N ILE A 111 -9.59 4.61 -2.79
CA ILE A 111 -8.29 4.08 -2.40
C ILE A 111 -7.18 4.79 -3.17
N TYR A 112 -7.36 4.99 -4.48
CA TYR A 112 -6.41 5.70 -5.32
C TYR A 112 -6.18 7.15 -4.84
N ILE A 113 -7.26 7.92 -4.64
CA ILE A 113 -7.17 9.32 -4.18
C ILE A 113 -6.59 9.38 -2.76
N TYR A 114 -7.01 8.48 -1.87
CA TYR A 114 -6.48 8.40 -0.51
C TYR A 114 -4.97 8.16 -0.51
N GLY A 115 -4.49 7.17 -1.27
CA GLY A 115 -3.07 6.86 -1.35
C GLY A 115 -2.24 8.00 -1.97
N LEU A 116 -2.83 8.74 -2.91
CA LEU A 116 -2.21 9.94 -3.49
C LEU A 116 -2.07 11.07 -2.48
N ILE A 117 -3.15 11.41 -1.76
CA ILE A 117 -3.11 12.47 -0.75
C ILE A 117 -2.15 12.10 0.39
N ASP A 118 -2.22 10.86 0.90
CA ASP A 118 -1.34 10.37 1.97
C ASP A 118 0.14 10.49 1.56
N ALA A 119 0.48 10.15 0.32
CA ALA A 119 1.85 10.28 -0.18
C ALA A 119 2.32 11.74 -0.32
N ILE A 120 1.42 12.64 -0.75
CA ILE A 120 1.74 14.07 -0.87
C ILE A 120 1.98 14.70 0.51
N VAL A 121 1.16 14.32 1.50
CA VAL A 121 1.29 14.79 2.87
C VAL A 121 2.57 14.24 3.50
N ASP A 122 2.82 12.94 3.38
CA ASP A 122 4.04 12.31 3.89
C ASP A 122 5.31 12.95 3.29
N ALA A 123 5.30 13.30 2.00
CA ALA A 123 6.42 13.98 1.37
C ALA A 123 6.60 15.43 1.83
N HIS A 124 5.51 16.13 2.18
CA HIS A 124 5.58 17.47 2.78
C HIS A 124 6.12 17.43 4.21
N LEU A 125 5.87 16.34 4.94
CA LEU A 125 6.25 16.22 6.35
C LEU A 125 7.67 15.70 6.58
N HIS A 126 8.30 15.08 5.59
CA HIS A 126 9.65 14.53 5.69
C HIS A 126 10.69 15.50 6.30
N PRO A 127 10.76 16.78 5.88
CA PRO A 127 11.74 17.70 6.47
C PRO A 127 11.54 17.95 7.97
N PHE A 128 10.28 17.90 8.44
CA PHE A 128 9.97 18.09 9.86
C PHE A 128 10.33 16.85 10.68
N GLU A 129 10.08 15.65 10.15
CA GLU A 129 10.47 14.39 10.79
C GLU A 129 11.99 14.33 10.99
N ASP A 130 12.77 14.75 9.97
CA ASP A 130 14.23 14.79 10.02
C ASP A 130 14.76 15.72 11.13
N VAL A 131 14.23 16.94 11.23
CA VAL A 131 14.65 17.92 12.25
C VAL A 131 14.34 17.43 13.67
N MET A 132 13.14 16.88 13.88
CA MET A 132 12.75 16.34 15.18
C MET A 132 13.62 15.15 15.60
N ALA A 133 14.02 14.29 14.64
CA ALA A 133 14.91 13.17 14.89
C ALA A 133 16.32 13.63 15.29
N GLU A 134 16.85 14.67 14.64
CA GLU A 134 18.17 15.24 14.95
C GLU A 134 18.21 15.85 16.36
N GLU A 135 17.20 16.64 16.74
CA GLU A 135 17.12 17.22 18.08
C GLU A 135 17.06 16.15 19.17
N LEU A 136 16.23 15.12 18.99
CA LEU A 136 16.13 14.02 19.95
C LEU A 136 17.43 13.22 20.05
N GLY A 137 18.11 12.97 18.93
CA GLY A 137 19.42 12.30 18.91
C GLY A 137 20.51 13.10 19.63
N ASN A 138 20.57 14.42 19.41
CA ASN A 138 21.53 15.30 20.07
C ASN A 138 21.27 15.44 21.59
N ASN A 139 20.00 15.43 22.01
CA ASN A 139 19.65 15.51 23.43
C ASN A 139 19.92 14.21 24.22
N GLN A 140 20.09 13.08 23.54
CA GLN A 140 20.45 11.79 24.17
C GLN A 140 21.96 11.59 24.32
N ASN A 141 22.79 12.36 23.61
CA ASN A 141 24.23 12.39 23.85
C ASN A 141 24.49 13.28 25.08
N PRO A 142 25.03 12.75 26.20
CA PRO A 142 25.33 13.58 27.35
C PRO A 142 26.34 14.63 26.90
N VAL A 143 25.95 15.90 26.99
CA VAL A 143 26.84 17.04 26.82
C VAL A 143 28.08 16.78 27.68
N GLU A 144 29.21 16.46 27.04
CA GLU A 144 30.52 16.59 27.66
C GLU A 144 30.63 18.05 28.07
N LYS A 145 30.29 18.33 29.33
CA LYS A 145 30.55 19.61 29.96
C LYS A 145 32.06 19.79 29.88
N LYS A 146 32.51 20.60 28.92
CA LYS A 146 33.83 21.24 28.96
C LYS A 146 33.97 21.82 30.35
N LYS A 147 34.79 21.18 31.17
CA LYS A 147 35.28 21.78 32.40
C LYS A 147 36.10 22.97 31.96
N GLU A 148 35.58 24.14 32.25
CA GLU A 148 36.30 25.39 32.13
C GLU A 148 37.28 25.41 33.29
N ASP A 149 38.52 25.03 32.99
CA ASP A 149 39.63 25.06 33.93
C ASP A 149 39.94 26.53 34.24
N ARG A 150 39.66 26.89 35.50
CA ARG A 150 40.01 28.18 36.12
C ARG A 150 41.26 27.99 36.97
#